data_AF-A0A917FTB0-F1
#
_entry.id   AF-A0A917FTB0-F1
#
_cell.length_a   1.000
_cell.length_b   1.000
_cell.length_c   1.000
_cell.angle_alpha   90.00
_cell.angle_beta   90.00
_cell.angle_gamma   90.00
#
_symmetry.space_group_name_H-M   'P 1'
#
loop_
_entity.id
_entity.type
_entity.pdbx_description
1 polymer ?
#
loop_
_entity_poly.entity_id
_entity_poly.type
_entity_poly.pdbx_seq_one_letter_code
_entity_poly.pdbx_strand_id
1 'polypeptide(L)'
;MNIKKFVRQATAVTFMSTLLVGGGAQAFGAEKDSNDYKESYDFTHITRADMLKLPEQQNSEQFKVPQFDASTIKNIPSAIKYDEWGNKIEMDVWDTWPLQNADGTVANYNGYHIVFGLAGDPKRGSDTFCGQSI
;
A
#
# COMPACT_ATOMS: atom_id res chain seq x y z
N MET A 1 7.65 -44.47 40.17
CA MET A 1 7.91 -43.62 38.99
C MET A 1 6.69 -43.66 38.08
N ASN A 2 6.07 -42.51 37.77
CA ASN A 2 4.73 -42.47 37.17
C ASN A 2 4.77 -42.53 35.63
N ILE A 3 4.86 -43.76 35.10
CA ILE A 3 5.06 -44.09 33.67
C ILE A 3 4.08 -43.36 32.74
N LYS A 4 2.85 -43.10 33.20
CA LYS A 4 1.80 -42.40 32.43
C LYS A 4 2.17 -40.94 32.08
N LYS A 5 2.93 -40.25 32.93
CA LYS A 5 3.40 -38.87 32.65
C LYS A 5 4.51 -38.87 31.59
N PHE A 6 5.40 -39.86 31.64
CA PHE A 6 6.52 -39.98 30.72
C PHE A 6 6.06 -40.30 29.28
N VAL A 7 5.07 -41.20 29.14
CA VAL A 7 4.48 -41.53 27.83
C VAL A 7 3.79 -40.31 27.21
N ARG A 8 3.00 -39.55 27.99
CA ARG A 8 2.33 -38.33 27.48
C ARG A 8 3.31 -37.26 27.02
N GLN A 9 4.41 -37.07 27.75
CA GLN A 9 5.45 -36.12 27.36
C GLN A 9 6.21 -36.58 26.11
N ALA A 10 6.53 -37.86 25.99
CA ALA A 10 7.18 -38.42 24.81
C ALA A 10 6.30 -38.30 23.55
N THR A 11 4.99 -38.54 23.65
CA THR A 11 4.07 -38.39 22.50
C THR A 11 3.92 -36.93 22.07
N ALA A 12 3.85 -35.99 23.01
CA ALA A 12 3.73 -34.56 22.70
C ALA A 12 5.01 -33.99 22.06
N VAL A 13 6.19 -34.39 22.54
CA VAL A 13 7.48 -33.97 21.98
C VAL A 13 7.69 -34.58 20.59
N THR A 14 7.31 -35.84 20.39
CA THR A 14 7.40 -36.49 19.07
C THR A 14 6.46 -35.83 18.05
N PHE A 15 5.24 -35.50 18.46
CA PHE A 15 4.25 -34.84 17.59
C PHE A 15 4.64 -33.40 17.22
N MET A 16 5.24 -32.66 18.16
CA MET A 16 5.77 -31.31 17.89
C MET A 16 7.00 -31.34 16.98
N SER A 17 7.91 -32.30 17.17
CA SER A 17 9.06 -32.46 16.27
C SER A 17 8.64 -32.87 14.86
N THR A 18 7.61 -33.72 14.68
CA THR A 18 7.08 -34.03 13.34
C THR A 18 6.29 -32.89 12.72
N LEU A 19 5.66 -32.00 13.49
CA LEU A 19 5.04 -30.77 12.97
C LEU A 19 6.06 -29.67 12.65
N LEU A 20 7.16 -29.56 13.39
CA LEU A 20 8.23 -28.60 13.09
C LEU A 20 9.11 -29.06 11.91
N VAL A 21 9.38 -30.36 11.80
CA VAL A 21 10.12 -30.94 10.67
C VAL A 21 9.21 -31.18 9.46
N GLY A 22 7.93 -31.49 9.67
CA GLY A 22 6.95 -31.73 8.60
C GLY A 22 6.15 -30.50 8.17
N GLY A 23 6.08 -29.45 8.99
CA GLY A 23 5.44 -28.16 8.67
C GLY A 23 6.37 -27.15 7.98
N GLY A 24 7.68 -27.43 7.93
CA GLY A 24 8.66 -26.65 7.17
C GLY A 24 8.71 -26.99 5.67
N ALA A 25 8.12 -28.12 5.27
CA ALA A 25 7.83 -28.40 3.88
C ALA A 25 6.38 -27.99 3.61
N GLN A 26 6.15 -26.68 3.47
CA GLN A 26 5.08 -26.27 2.56
C GLN A 26 5.38 -26.96 1.24
N ALA A 27 4.57 -27.97 0.90
CA ALA A 27 4.55 -28.52 -0.43
C ALA A 27 4.02 -27.41 -1.36
N PHE A 28 4.89 -26.46 -1.71
CA PHE A 28 4.84 -25.86 -3.01
C PHE A 28 4.89 -27.05 -3.96
N GLY A 29 3.75 -27.38 -4.58
CA GLY A 29 3.69 -28.44 -5.56
C GLY A 29 4.75 -28.16 -6.60
N ALA A 30 5.83 -28.94 -6.58
CA ALA A 30 6.81 -28.91 -7.65
C ALA A 30 6.09 -29.47 -8.87
N GLU A 31 5.63 -28.58 -9.74
CA GLU A 31 5.12 -28.94 -11.04
C GLU A 31 6.23 -29.73 -11.75
N LYS A 32 5.96 -31.01 -12.02
CA LYS A 32 6.98 -31.95 -12.50
C LYS A 32 7.33 -31.72 -13.98
N ASP A 33 6.56 -30.88 -14.67
CA ASP A 33 6.69 -30.51 -16.09
C ASP A 33 6.16 -29.09 -16.36
N SER A 34 6.61 -28.07 -15.63
CA SER A 34 6.42 -26.70 -16.14
C SER A 34 7.48 -26.48 -17.20
N ASN A 35 7.14 -26.68 -18.48
CA ASN A 35 8.01 -26.18 -19.55
C ASN A 35 8.16 -24.67 -19.31
N ASP A 36 9.36 -24.22 -18.98
CA ASP A 36 9.67 -22.79 -18.87
C ASP A 36 9.22 -22.11 -20.17
N TYR A 37 8.14 -21.34 -20.11
CA TYR A 37 7.61 -20.60 -21.25
C TYR A 37 7.79 -19.11 -21.00
N LYS A 38 8.13 -18.39 -22.07
CA LYS A 38 8.27 -16.95 -22.05
C LYS A 38 7.18 -16.37 -22.94
N GLU A 39 6.22 -15.73 -22.31
CA GLU A 39 5.13 -15.03 -22.97
C GLU A 39 5.04 -13.61 -22.41
N SER A 40 4.96 -12.63 -23.29
CA SER A 40 4.84 -11.21 -22.94
C SER A 40 3.50 -10.60 -23.38
N TYR A 41 2.63 -11.36 -24.05
CA TYR A 41 1.28 -10.96 -24.44
C TYR A 41 1.24 -9.57 -25.12
N ASP A 42 2.30 -9.22 -25.84
CA ASP A 42 2.53 -7.92 -26.51
C ASP A 42 2.41 -6.66 -25.60
N PHE A 43 2.69 -6.78 -24.29
CA PHE A 43 2.79 -5.63 -23.38
C PHE A 43 4.02 -5.67 -22.45
N THR A 44 4.37 -4.52 -21.88
CA THR A 44 5.53 -4.37 -20.99
C THR A 44 5.26 -4.92 -19.61
N HIS A 45 6.26 -5.56 -18.99
CA HIS A 45 6.14 -6.18 -17.68
C HIS A 45 7.07 -5.52 -16.67
N ILE A 46 6.60 -5.33 -15.43
CA ILE A 46 7.47 -5.04 -14.29
C ILE A 46 8.11 -6.37 -13.88
N THR A 47 9.38 -6.56 -14.25
CA THR A 47 10.05 -7.84 -14.07
C THR A 47 10.64 -8.00 -12.67
N ARG A 48 10.74 -9.24 -12.18
CA ARG A 48 11.48 -9.53 -10.94
C ARG A 48 12.93 -9.06 -11.01
N ALA A 49 13.56 -9.22 -12.17
CA ALA A 49 14.95 -8.80 -12.38
C ALA A 49 15.14 -7.28 -12.25
N ASP A 50 14.16 -6.47 -12.67
CA ASP A 50 14.20 -5.02 -12.51
C ASP A 50 13.86 -4.61 -11.07
N MET A 51 12.86 -5.23 -10.45
CA MET A 51 12.51 -4.96 -9.06
C MET A 51 13.63 -5.28 -8.07
N LEU A 52 14.48 -6.27 -8.37
CA LEU A 52 15.67 -6.61 -7.56
C LEU A 52 16.74 -5.51 -7.57
N LYS A 53 16.71 -4.57 -8.52
CA LYS A 53 17.65 -3.44 -8.59
C LYS A 53 17.21 -2.26 -7.70
N LEU A 54 15.92 -2.16 -7.37
CA LEU A 54 15.37 -1.03 -6.61
C LEU A 54 16.01 -0.81 -5.24
N PRO A 55 16.31 -1.86 -4.42
CA PRO A 55 16.90 -1.66 -3.10
C PRO A 55 18.26 -0.94 -3.13
N GLU A 56 19.04 -1.13 -4.19
CA GLU A 56 20.29 -0.40 -4.39
C GLU A 56 20.05 0.98 -5.00
N GLN A 57 19.21 1.06 -6.04
CA GLN A 57 18.91 2.31 -6.75
C GLN A 57 18.28 3.39 -5.85
N GLN A 58 17.36 3.03 -4.95
CA GLN A 58 16.69 3.97 -4.05
C GLN A 58 17.63 4.76 -3.13
N ASN A 59 18.90 4.34 -3.01
CA ASN A 59 19.90 5.06 -2.22
C ASN A 59 20.48 6.29 -2.95
N SER A 60 20.31 6.38 -4.27
CA SER A 60 20.72 7.55 -5.05
C SER A 60 19.78 8.73 -4.82
N GLU A 61 20.36 9.92 -4.61
CA GLU A 61 19.59 11.15 -4.38
C GLU A 61 18.63 11.48 -5.53
N GLN A 62 18.93 11.06 -6.77
CA GLN A 62 18.04 11.29 -7.91
C GLN A 62 16.68 10.58 -7.80
N PHE A 63 16.58 9.56 -6.95
CA PHE A 63 15.37 8.76 -6.74
C PHE A 63 14.75 8.94 -5.35
N LYS A 64 15.31 9.83 -4.52
CA LYS A 64 14.78 10.13 -3.20
C LYS A 64 13.84 11.32 -3.25
N VAL A 65 12.72 11.20 -2.55
CA VAL A 65 11.89 12.37 -2.24
C VAL A 65 12.69 13.29 -1.30
N PRO A 66 12.78 14.60 -1.59
CA PRO A 66 13.47 15.55 -0.72
C PRO A 66 12.90 15.54 0.70
N GLN A 67 13.74 15.88 1.68
CA GLN A 67 13.27 16.10 3.04
C GLN A 67 12.46 17.40 3.10
N PHE A 68 11.31 17.35 3.78
CA PHE A 68 10.45 18.50 4.00
C PHE A 68 10.63 19.03 5.42
N ASP A 69 10.58 20.34 5.59
CA ASP A 69 10.52 20.97 6.91
C ASP A 69 9.10 20.85 7.47
N ALA A 70 8.93 19.97 8.45
CA ALA A 70 7.64 19.71 9.10
C ALA A 70 7.00 20.96 9.71
N SER A 71 7.79 21.97 10.10
CA SER A 71 7.26 23.21 10.69
C SER A 71 6.53 24.10 9.67
N THR A 72 6.76 23.87 8.37
CA THR A 72 6.15 24.63 7.27
C THR A 72 4.84 24.03 6.77
N ILE A 73 4.55 22.78 7.12
CA ILE A 73 3.38 22.05 6.64
C ILE A 73 2.12 22.52 7.37
N LYS A 74 1.06 22.79 6.61
CA LYS A 74 -0.23 23.27 7.12
C LYS A 74 -1.38 22.51 6.47
N ASN A 75 -2.46 22.32 7.23
CA ASN A 75 -3.70 21.76 6.71
C ASN A 75 -4.35 22.70 5.69
N ILE A 76 -5.10 22.12 4.75
CA ILE A 76 -5.82 22.86 3.72
C ILE A 76 -7.00 23.59 4.37
N PRO A 77 -7.06 24.94 4.34
CA PRO A 77 -8.11 25.68 5.05
C PRO A 77 -9.53 25.42 4.55
N SER A 78 -9.68 25.05 3.27
CA SER A 78 -10.97 24.71 2.66
C SER A 78 -11.43 23.27 2.95
N ALA A 79 -10.56 22.42 3.52
CA ALA A 79 -10.87 21.03 3.85
C ALA A 79 -11.64 20.90 5.18
N ILE A 80 -12.77 21.60 5.27
CA ILE A 80 -13.64 21.63 6.44
C ILE A 80 -15.05 21.22 6.03
N LYS A 81 -15.65 20.30 6.79
CA LYS A 81 -17.06 19.92 6.69
C LYS A 81 -17.76 20.14 8.03
N TYR A 82 -19.07 20.31 7.99
CA TYR A 82 -19.90 20.34 9.19
C TYR A 82 -20.84 19.14 9.18
N ASP A 83 -21.00 18.48 10.32
CA ASP A 83 -21.97 17.40 10.48
C ASP A 83 -23.40 17.95 10.67
N GLU A 84 -24.37 17.04 10.80
CA GLU A 84 -25.79 17.37 10.99
C GLU A 84 -26.06 18.17 12.29
N TRP A 85 -25.13 18.14 13.25
CA TRP A 85 -25.21 18.85 14.53
C TRP A 85 -24.39 20.14 14.54
N GLY A 86 -23.75 20.50 13.42
CA GLY A 86 -22.94 21.71 13.27
C GLY A 86 -21.52 21.59 13.83
N ASN A 87 -21.04 20.39 14.16
CA ASN A 87 -19.65 20.21 14.59
C ASN A 87 -18.72 20.29 13.39
N LYS A 88 -17.61 21.01 13.56
CA LYS A 88 -16.55 21.12 12.56
C LYS A 88 -15.77 19.80 12.47
N ILE A 89 -15.65 19.27 11.26
CA ILE A 89 -14.80 18.15 10.89
C ILE A 89 -13.69 18.69 9.98
N GLU A 90 -12.45 18.59 10.44
CA GLU A 90 -11.27 18.82 9.59
C GLU A 90 -11.00 17.53 8.82
N MET A 91 -11.05 17.61 7.50
CA MET A 91 -10.96 16.45 6.63
C MET A 91 -9.52 16.17 6.27
N ASP A 92 -9.16 14.89 6.22
CA ASP A 92 -7.92 14.47 5.55
C ASP A 92 -8.14 14.54 4.04
N VAL A 93 -7.10 14.96 3.31
CA VAL A 93 -7.07 15.03 1.84
C VAL A 93 -5.82 14.30 1.36
N TRP A 94 -5.96 13.35 0.43
CA TRP A 94 -4.85 12.51 -0.03
C TRP A 94 -4.67 12.53 -1.56
N ASP A 95 -5.19 11.53 -2.26
CA ASP A 95 -5.03 11.39 -3.71
C ASP A 95 -5.69 12.57 -4.39
N THR A 96 -4.90 13.36 -5.12
CA THR A 96 -5.35 14.58 -5.79
C THR A 96 -4.88 14.60 -7.24
N TRP A 97 -5.69 15.17 -8.12
CA TRP A 97 -5.35 15.38 -9.51
C TRP A 97 -5.91 16.72 -10.01
N PRO A 98 -5.12 17.49 -10.78
CA PRO A 98 -5.59 18.75 -11.32
C PRO A 98 -6.56 18.53 -12.49
N LEU A 99 -7.38 19.52 -12.80
CA LEU A 99 -7.99 19.63 -14.11
C LEU A 99 -6.86 19.84 -15.14
N GLN A 100 -6.84 19.00 -16.17
CA GLN A 100 -5.79 18.99 -17.17
C GLN A 100 -6.33 19.23 -18.57
N ASN A 101 -5.49 19.84 -19.41
CA ASN A 101 -5.67 19.83 -20.86
C ASN A 101 -5.37 18.42 -21.41
N ALA A 102 -5.73 18.16 -22.66
CA ALA A 102 -5.52 16.85 -23.29
C ALA A 102 -4.05 16.41 -23.38
N ASP A 103 -3.10 17.36 -23.29
CA ASP A 103 -1.66 17.12 -23.30
C ASP A 103 -1.05 16.87 -21.90
N GLY A 104 -1.87 16.90 -20.84
CA GLY A 104 -1.46 16.71 -19.45
C GLY A 104 -1.02 17.99 -18.72
N THR A 105 -1.00 19.15 -19.37
CA THR A 105 -0.74 20.42 -18.69
C THR A 105 -1.91 20.84 -17.78
N VAL A 106 -1.63 21.61 -16.72
CA VAL A 106 -2.69 22.12 -15.82
C VAL A 106 -3.58 23.09 -16.59
N ALA A 107 -4.89 22.85 -16.56
CA ALA A 107 -5.86 23.68 -17.25
C ALA A 107 -6.14 24.96 -16.46
N ASN A 108 -6.28 26.08 -17.18
CA ASN A 108 -6.87 27.30 -16.65
C ASN A 108 -8.35 27.34 -17.05
N TYR A 109 -9.24 27.27 -16.06
CA TYR A 109 -10.68 27.37 -16.27
C TYR A 109 -11.18 28.69 -15.71
N ASN A 110 -11.50 29.64 -16.61
CA ASN A 110 -11.99 30.98 -16.26
C ASN A 110 -11.10 31.76 -15.28
N GLY A 111 -9.78 31.60 -15.38
CA GLY A 111 -8.81 32.24 -14.48
C GLY A 111 -8.41 31.39 -13.28
N TYR A 112 -9.00 30.20 -13.09
CA TYR A 112 -8.75 29.33 -11.93
C TYR A 112 -8.06 28.03 -12.31
N HIS A 113 -7.26 27.49 -11.39
CA HIS A 113 -6.83 26.10 -11.43
C HIS A 113 -7.79 25.29 -10.57
N ILE A 114 -8.28 24.18 -11.10
CA ILE A 114 -9.20 23.29 -10.39
C ILE A 114 -8.41 22.06 -9.98
N VAL A 115 -8.55 21.66 -8.71
CA VAL A 115 -7.98 20.41 -8.18
C VAL A 115 -9.09 19.56 -7.59
N PHE A 116 -9.10 18.30 -7.98
CA PHE A 116 -9.94 17.27 -7.40
C PHE A 116 -9.12 16.48 -6.38
N GLY A 117 -9.76 16.07 -5.30
CA GLY A 117 -9.11 15.28 -4.26
C GLY A 117 -10.06 14.33 -3.57
N LEU A 118 -9.53 13.19 -3.14
CA LEU A 118 -10.20 12.36 -2.16
C LEU A 118 -10.09 13.01 -0.78
N ALA A 119 -11.23 13.12 -0.10
CA ALA A 119 -11.33 13.65 1.24
C ALA A 119 -12.25 12.79 2.12
N GLY A 120 -12.02 12.83 3.43
CA GLY A 120 -12.79 12.06 4.40
C GLY A 120 -12.57 12.47 5.85
N ASP A 121 -13.47 12.04 6.73
CA ASP A 121 -13.27 12.13 8.18
C ASP A 121 -12.11 11.21 8.62
N PRO A 122 -11.03 11.75 9.22
CA PRO A 122 -9.89 10.97 9.68
C PRO A 122 -10.25 9.82 10.65
N LYS A 123 -11.37 9.96 11.36
CA LYS A 123 -11.85 8.95 12.32
C LYS A 123 -12.61 7.80 11.65
N ARG A 124 -12.87 7.88 10.34
CA ARG A 124 -13.69 6.93 9.58
C ARG A 124 -12.96 6.56 8.28
N GLY A 125 -12.15 5.51 8.32
CA GLY A 125 -11.37 5.08 7.15
C GLY A 125 -12.19 4.62 5.93
N SER A 126 -13.51 4.44 6.05
CA SER A 126 -14.43 4.16 4.94
C SER A 126 -15.12 5.41 4.39
N ASP A 127 -14.94 6.57 5.02
CA ASP A 127 -15.48 7.84 4.56
C ASP A 127 -14.55 8.40 3.48
N THR A 128 -14.96 8.26 2.23
CA THR A 128 -14.17 8.73 1.08
C THR A 128 -15.12 9.30 0.05
N PHE A 129 -14.89 10.56 -0.32
CA PHE A 129 -15.60 11.22 -1.40
C PHE A 129 -14.67 12.14 -2.18
N CYS A 130 -15.03 12.40 -3.44
CA CYS A 130 -14.31 13.36 -4.27
C CYS A 130 -14.81 14.78 -3.96
N GLY A 131 -13.91 15.64 -3.49
CA GLY A 131 -14.13 17.07 -3.32
C GLY A 131 -13.48 17.89 -4.43
N GLN A 132 -14.01 19.09 -4.68
CA GLN A 132 -13.43 20.08 -5.59
C GLN A 132 -12.95 21.29 -4.78
N SER A 133 -11.68 21.67 -4.93
CA SER A 133 -11.18 22.97 -4.47
C SER A 133 -10.96 23.88 -5.68
N ILE A 134 -11.44 25.12 -5.58
CA ILE A 134 -11.30 26.19 -6.59
C ILE A 134 -10.34 27.25 -6.04
#